data_AF-A0A453HD94-F1
#
_entry.id   AF-A0A453HD94-F1
#
_cell.length_a   1.000
_cell.length_b   1.000
_cell.length_c   1.000
_cell.angle_alpha   90.00
_cell.angle_beta   90.00
_cell.angle_gamma   90.00
#
_symmetry.space_group_name_H-M   'P 1'
#
loop_
_entity.id
_entity.type
_entity.pdbx_description
1 polymer ?
#
loop_
_entity_poly.entity_id
_entity_poly.type
_entity_poly.pdbx_seq_one_letter_code
_entity_poly.pdbx_strand_id
1 'polypeptide(L)'
;RVQADQRAGRAGRTRPGKCYRLYPSSIYQKEFLEATIPEIQRTSLAGSVLYLKSLNLPDIDILKFDFLDPPSRKIRFRIFYS
;
A
#
# COMPACT_ATOMS: atom_id res chain seq x y z
N ARG A 1 -4.24 -11.53 3.25
CA ARG A 1 -5.54 -12.23 3.16
C ARG A 1 -6.46 -11.46 2.23
N VAL A 2 -6.66 -10.16 2.48
CA VAL A 2 -7.45 -9.26 1.62
C VAL A 2 -7.18 -9.46 0.12
N GLN A 3 -5.92 -9.48 -0.33
CA GLN A 3 -5.60 -9.66 -1.75
C GLN A 3 -6.05 -11.03 -2.30
N ALA A 4 -5.90 -12.11 -1.53
CA ALA A 4 -6.32 -13.45 -1.93
C ALA A 4 -7.85 -13.57 -2.00
N ASP A 5 -8.55 -12.91 -1.08
CA ASP A 5 -10.01 -12.88 -1.05
C ASP A 5 -10.58 -12.02 -2.18
N GLN A 6 -9.94 -10.90 -2.52
CA GLN A 6 -10.27 -10.11 -3.72
C GLN A 6 -10.12 -10.94 -5.00
N ARG A 7 -9.07 -11.76 -5.13
CA ARG A 7 -8.89 -12.66 -6.28
C ARG A 7 -10.00 -13.72 -6.33
N ALA A 8 -10.37 -14.30 -5.19
CA ALA A 8 -11.47 -15.26 -5.12
C ALA A 8 -12.82 -14.62 -5.48
N GLY A 9 -13.10 -13.41 -5.00
CA GLY A 9 -14.33 -12.68 -5.31
C GLY A 9 -14.51 -12.35 -6.80
N ARG A 10 -13.40 -12.12 -7.53
CA ARG A 10 -13.46 -11.88 -8.99
C ARG A 10 -14.00 -13.08 -9.77
N ALA A 11 -13.79 -14.31 -9.30
CA ALA A 11 -14.28 -15.50 -9.98
C ALA A 11 -15.81 -15.64 -9.92
N GLY A 12 -16.47 -15.07 -8.89
CA GLY A 12 -17.90 -15.23 -8.63
C GLY A 12 -18.77 -14.06 -9.03
N ARG A 13 -18.29 -13.12 -9.86
CA ARG A 13 -18.97 -11.82 -10.08
C ARG A 13 -20.33 -11.92 -10.76
N THR A 14 -20.53 -12.90 -11.65
CA THR A 14 -21.75 -13.03 -12.47
C THR A 14 -22.49 -14.35 -12.23
N ARG A 15 -21.76 -15.41 -11.88
CA ARG A 15 -22.26 -16.77 -11.63
C ARG A 15 -21.36 -17.43 -10.59
N PRO A 16 -21.78 -18.55 -9.96
CA PRO A 16 -20.92 -19.29 -9.04
C PRO A 16 -19.55 -19.59 -9.65
N GLY A 17 -18.51 -19.04 -9.04
CA GLY A 17 -17.13 -19.16 -9.48
C GLY A 17 -16.33 -20.12 -8.61
N LYS A 18 -15.25 -20.68 -9.16
CA LYS A 18 -14.27 -21.47 -8.41
C LYS A 18 -12.93 -20.74 -8.39
N CYS A 19 -12.28 -20.72 -7.23
CA CYS A 19 -10.94 -20.16 -7.07
C CYS A 19 -10.03 -21.24 -6.49
N TYR A 20 -9.03 -21.66 -7.26
CA TYR A 20 -8.03 -22.64 -6.84
C TYR A 20 -6.85 -21.92 -6.20
N ARG A 21 -6.59 -22.21 -4.93
CA ARG A 21 -5.47 -21.65 -4.16
C ARG A 21 -4.33 -22.67 -4.15
N LEU A 22 -3.20 -22.32 -4.76
CA LEU A 22 -2.01 -23.19 -4.86
C LEU A 22 -1.15 -23.16 -3.59
N TYR A 23 -1.78 -23.18 -2.42
CA TYR A 23 -1.12 -23.19 -1.11
C TYR A 23 -2.03 -23.88 -0.07
N PRO A 24 -1.47 -24.53 0.97
CA PRO A 24 -2.24 -25.10 2.05
C PRO A 24 -3.09 -24.06 2.81
N SER A 25 -4.22 -24.50 3.37
CA SER A 25 -5.10 -23.63 4.17
C SER A 25 -4.40 -23.02 5.39
N SER A 26 -3.43 -23.72 5.97
CA SER A 26 -2.60 -23.25 7.09
C SER A 26 -1.80 -22.00 6.74
N ILE A 27 -1.24 -21.92 5.53
CA ILE A 27 -0.46 -20.76 5.05
C ILE A 27 -1.35 -19.51 4.97
N TYR A 28 -2.56 -19.65 4.44
CA TYR A 28 -3.52 -18.54 4.38
C TYR A 28 -3.94 -18.03 5.76
N GLN A 29 -4.05 -18.92 6.76
CA GLN A 29 -4.50 -18.54 8.10
C GLN A 29 -3.37 -18.00 8.97
N LYS A 30 -2.16 -18.57 8.87
CA LYS A 30 -1.04 -18.27 9.78
C LYS A 30 -0.01 -17.30 9.20
N GLU A 31 0.27 -17.38 7.90
CA GLU A 31 1.39 -16.63 7.30
C GLU A 31 0.93 -15.38 6.55
N PHE A 32 -0.28 -15.41 5.97
CA PHE A 32 -0.76 -14.25 5.22
C PHE A 32 -1.19 -13.14 6.17
N LEU A 33 -0.56 -11.96 6.02
CA LEU A 33 -0.99 -10.73 6.67
C LEU A 33 -2.45 -10.46 6.38
N GLU A 34 -3.21 -9.98 7.37
CA GLU A 34 -4.63 -9.70 7.22
C GLU A 34 -4.86 -8.66 6.12
N ALA A 35 -4.26 -7.48 6.30
CA ALA A 35 -4.22 -6.39 5.33
C ALA A 35 -2.81 -6.22 4.73
N THR A 36 -2.76 -5.64 3.52
CA THR A 36 -1.49 -5.26 2.90
C THR A 36 -1.00 -3.96 3.51
N ILE A 37 0.30 -3.89 3.80
CA ILE A 37 0.94 -2.67 4.31
C ILE A 37 0.72 -1.52 3.29
N PRO A 38 0.39 -0.30 3.75
CA PRO A 38 0.22 0.85 2.86
C PRO A 38 1.41 1.07 1.93
N GLU A 39 1.15 1.53 0.71
CA GLU A 39 2.21 1.76 -0.28
C GLU A 39 3.20 2.83 0.18
N ILE A 40 2.71 3.88 0.85
CA ILE A 40 3.49 4.99 1.39
C ILE A 40 4.60 4.55 2.38
N GLN A 41 4.47 3.37 2.97
CA GLN A 41 5.45 2.79 3.89
C GLN A 41 6.42 1.81 3.21
N ARG A 42 6.15 1.40 1.96
CA ARG A 42 6.90 0.35 1.25
C ARG A 42 7.74 0.85 0.08
N THR A 43 7.42 2.01 -0.51
CA THR A 43 8.06 2.51 -1.73
C THR A 43 8.77 3.84 -1.50
N SER A 44 9.70 4.19 -2.40
CA SER A 44 10.34 5.51 -2.38
C SER A 44 9.33 6.58 -2.80
N LEU A 45 9.18 7.63 -2.00
CA LEU A 45 8.28 8.75 -2.32
C LEU A 45 9.00 9.90 -3.04
N ALA A 46 10.26 9.72 -3.46
CA ALA A 46 11.02 10.77 -4.13
C ALA A 46 10.28 11.31 -5.38
N GLY A 47 9.72 10.42 -6.20
CA GLY A 47 8.93 10.80 -7.37
C GLY A 47 7.64 11.55 -7.00
N SER A 48 6.89 11.04 -6.04
CA SER A 48 5.65 11.69 -5.56
C SER A 48 5.93 13.07 -4.94
N VAL A 49 7.01 13.20 -4.18
CA VAL A 49 7.42 14.47 -3.55
C VAL A 49 7.90 15.47 -4.60
N LEU A 50 8.66 15.02 -5.61
CA LEU A 50 9.08 15.86 -6.72
C LEU A 50 7.86 16.38 -7.51
N TYR A 51 6.90 15.50 -7.76
CA TYR A 51 5.64 15.86 -8.41
C TYR A 51 4.88 16.91 -7.58
N LEU A 52 4.73 16.69 -6.27
CA LEU A 52 4.08 17.66 -5.37
C LEU A 52 4.81 19.02 -5.35
N LYS A 53 6.15 19.02 -5.37
CA LYS A 53 6.94 20.26 -5.49
C LYS A 53 6.73 20.96 -6.84
N SER A 54 6.61 20.20 -7.94
CA SER A 54 6.38 20.78 -9.28
C SER A 54 5.03 21.46 -9.44
N LEU A 55 4.04 21.09 -8.61
CA LEU A 55 2.73 21.73 -8.59
C LEU A 55 2.75 23.12 -7.94
N ASN A 56 3.90 23.58 -7.40
CA ASN A 56 4.09 24.90 -6.79
C ASN A 56 2.95 25.27 -5.81
N LEU A 57 2.65 24.36 -4.88
CA LEU A 57 1.63 24.58 -3.85
C LEU A 57 2.29 25.31 -2.66
N PRO A 58 2.12 26.64 -2.53
CA PRO A 58 2.93 27.46 -1.62
C PRO A 58 2.67 27.16 -0.13
N ASP A 59 1.48 26.65 0.20
CA ASP A 59 1.06 26.42 1.59
C ASP A 59 1.21 24.96 2.04
N ILE A 60 1.67 24.06 1.16
CA ILE A 60 1.81 22.63 1.49
C ILE A 60 3.22 22.37 2.00
N ASP A 61 3.37 22.44 3.32
CA ASP A 61 4.53 21.90 4.00
C ASP A 61 4.43 20.37 4.07
N ILE A 62 5.13 19.69 3.16
CA ILE A 62 5.15 18.22 3.06
C ILE A 62 5.67 17.58 4.37
N LEU A 63 6.45 18.29 5.19
CA LEU A 63 6.91 17.80 6.50
C LEU A 63 5.81 17.83 7.57
N LYS A 64 4.87 18.77 7.46
CA LYS A 64 3.75 18.95 8.40
C LYS A 64 2.44 18.39 7.87
N PHE A 65 2.46 17.78 6.68
CA PHE A 65 1.29 17.18 6.09
C PHE A 65 0.77 16.04 6.98
N ASP A 66 -0.53 16.08 7.26
CA ASP A 66 -1.22 15.06 8.06
C ASP A 66 -1.57 13.86 7.17
N PHE A 67 -0.59 12.95 7.03
CA PHE A 67 -0.77 11.73 6.25
C PHE A 67 -1.72 10.77 6.97
N LEU A 68 -2.72 10.25 6.24
CA LEU A 68 -3.60 9.17 6.72
C LEU A 68 -2.80 7.99 7.30
N ASP A 69 -1.75 7.59 6.58
CA ASP A 69 -0.72 6.68 7.06
C ASP A 69 0.65 7.33 6.86
N PRO A 70 1.40 7.64 7.92
CA PRO A 70 2.70 8.27 7.75
C PRO A 70 3.71 7.34 7.06
N PRO A 71 4.63 7.89 6.25
CA PRO A 71 5.72 7.12 5.69
C PRO A 71 6.64 6.57 6.78
N SER A 72 7.31 5.46 6.50
CA SER A 72 8.26 4.87 7.45
C SER A 72 9.39 5.86 7.77
N ARG A 73 9.92 5.79 9.01
CA ARG A 73 10.93 6.74 9.50
C ARG A 73 12.14 6.84 8.57
N LYS A 74 12.59 5.70 8.04
CA LYS A 74 13.70 5.61 7.09
C LYS A 74 13.41 6.34 5.77
N ILE A 75 12.21 6.16 5.21
CA ILE A 75 11.80 6.81 3.96
C ILE A 75 11.65 8.32 4.18
N ARG A 76 11.03 8.74 5.30
CA ARG A 76 10.92 10.14 5.69
C ARG A 76 12.30 10.80 5.82
N PHE A 77 13.24 10.18 6.54
CA PHE A 77 14.59 10.71 6.66
C PHE A 77 15.29 10.87 5.31
N ARG A 78 15.18 9.86 4.43
CA ARG A 78 15.77 9.89 3.08
C ARG A 78 15.24 11.04 2.22
N ILE A 79 13.95 11.33 2.28
CA ILE A 79 13.31 12.31 1.38
C ILE A 79 13.63 13.75 1.79
N PHE A 80 13.68 14.00 3.10
CA PHE A 80 13.72 15.37 3.61
C PHE A 80 15.10 15.83 4.08
N TYR A 81 16.03 14.90 4.30
CA TYR A 81 17.37 15.20 4.82
C TYR A 81 18.51 14.64 3.95
N SER A 82 18.20 14.16 2.74
CA SER A 82 19.20 13.80 1.71
C SER A 82 19.26 14.89 0.65
#